data_AF-A0A3D1SET5-F1
#
_entry.id   AF-A0A3D1SET5-F1
#
_cell.length_a   1.000
_cell.length_b   1.000
_cell.length_c   1.000
_cell.angle_alpha   90.00
_cell.angle_beta   90.00
_cell.angle_gamma   90.00
#
_symmetry.space_group_name_H-M   'P 1'
#
loop_
_entity.id
_entity.type
_entity.pdbx_description
1 polymer ?
#
loop_
_entity_poly.entity_id
_entity_poly.type
_entity_poly.pdbx_seq_one_letter_code
_entity_poly.pdbx_strand_id
1 'polypeptide(L)'
;MRLVIALAALFMCVYEGIRRSLILKKRAEFLREIHTMLDNFSSKITLSAPTLEELIAGESCGFARTVAEKASENIGINSAWESACLALPQKNEESSLLLDFGKALINSGATGATDVISVYSEKIARLERQARDDYSKKGGAVGKIWALCGIAAAILIV
;
A
#
# COMPACT_ATOMS: atom_id res chain seq x y z
N MET A 1 27.76 -30.37 -13.88
CA MET A 1 27.19 -30.18 -12.52
C MET A 1 27.42 -28.78 -11.95
N ARG A 2 28.67 -28.27 -11.83
CA ARG A 2 28.95 -26.95 -11.22
C ARG A 2 28.28 -25.76 -11.93
N LEU A 3 28.24 -25.77 -13.27
CA LEU A 3 27.55 -24.75 -14.07
C LEU A 3 26.03 -24.70 -13.85
N VAL A 4 25.38 -25.86 -13.71
CA VAL A 4 23.94 -25.96 -13.49
C VAL A 4 23.56 -25.40 -12.11
N ILE A 5 24.38 -25.67 -11.09
CA ILE A 5 24.21 -25.13 -9.73
C ILE A 5 24.39 -23.61 -9.73
N ALA A 6 25.40 -23.10 -10.43
CA ALA A 6 25.65 -21.65 -10.55
C ALA A 6 24.49 -20.92 -11.27
N LEU A 7 23.97 -21.49 -12.36
CA LEU A 7 22.80 -20.96 -13.07
C LEU A 7 21.55 -20.98 -12.18
N ALA A 8 21.30 -22.07 -11.46
CA ALA A 8 20.15 -22.16 -10.56
C ALA A 8 20.20 -21.12 -9.43
N ALA A 9 21.38 -20.90 -8.84
CA ALA A 9 21.57 -19.86 -7.83
C ALA A 9 21.31 -18.45 -8.40
N LEU A 10 21.79 -18.17 -9.61
CA LEU A 10 21.52 -16.92 -10.32
C LEU A 10 20.02 -16.70 -10.55
N PHE A 11 19.30 -17.70 -11.06
CA PHE A 11 17.86 -17.59 -11.29
C PHE A 11 17.08 -17.35 -9.98
N MET A 12 17.45 -18.02 -8.88
CA MET A 12 16.80 -17.79 -7.58
C MET A 12 17.04 -16.37 -7.05
N CYS A 13 18.27 -15.85 -7.15
CA CYS A 13 18.58 -14.48 -6.74
C CYS A 13 17.81 -13.44 -7.57
N VAL A 14 17.70 -13.66 -8.89
CA VAL A 14 16.93 -12.79 -9.79
C VAL A 14 15.45 -12.83 -9.45
N TYR A 15 14.89 -14.02 -9.26
CA TYR A 15 13.49 -14.19 -8.89
C TYR A 15 13.15 -13.47 -7.58
N GLU A 16 13.97 -13.65 -6.54
CA GLU A 16 13.78 -12.96 -5.25
C GLU A 16 13.96 -11.43 -5.38
N GLY A 17 14.87 -10.96 -6.23
CA GLY A 17 15.05 -9.54 -6.53
C GLY A 17 13.80 -8.92 -7.18
N ILE A 18 13.26 -9.58 -8.21
CA ILE A 18 12.02 -9.15 -8.89
C ILE A 18 10.85 -9.18 -7.92
N ARG A 19 10.69 -10.27 -7.17
CA ARG A 19 9.63 -10.44 -6.18
C ARG A 19 9.64 -9.32 -5.14
N ARG A 20 10.80 -9.01 -4.56
CA ARG A 20 10.96 -7.91 -3.60
C ARG A 20 10.66 -6.54 -4.22
N SER A 21 11.12 -6.30 -5.45
CA SER A 21 10.82 -5.06 -6.18
C SER A 21 9.32 -4.86 -6.39
N LEU A 22 8.60 -5.92 -6.77
CA LEU A 22 7.15 -5.90 -6.93
C LEU A 22 6.42 -5.65 -5.61
N ILE A 23 6.89 -6.23 -4.50
CA ILE A 23 6.31 -5.97 -3.16
C ILE A 23 6.45 -4.50 -2.79
N LEU A 24 7.64 -3.90 -3.00
CA LEU A 24 7.88 -2.48 -2.72
C LEU A 24 7.02 -1.58 -3.60
N LYS A 25 6.92 -1.89 -4.90
CA LYS A 25 6.05 -1.16 -5.83
C LYS A 25 4.60 -1.20 -5.38
N LYS A 26 4.07 -2.39 -5.06
CA LYS A 26 2.69 -2.57 -4.58
C LYS A 26 2.42 -1.81 -3.28
N ARG A 27 3.39 -1.78 -2.35
CA ARG A 27 3.29 -0.98 -1.11
C ARG A 27 3.17 0.52 -1.42
N ALA A 28 4.01 1.04 -2.30
CA ALA A 28 3.96 2.45 -2.69
C ALA A 28 2.65 2.81 -3.42
N GLU A 29 2.18 1.94 -4.32
CA GLU A 29 0.90 2.13 -5.01
C GLU A 29 -0.28 2.11 -4.04
N PHE A 30 -0.31 1.18 -3.10
CA PHE A 30 -1.32 1.10 -2.05
C PHE A 30 -1.37 2.37 -1.20
N LEU A 31 -0.22 2.83 -0.69
CA LEU A 31 -0.16 4.05 0.14
C LEU A 31 -0.63 5.29 -0.62
N ARG A 32 -0.28 5.39 -1.91
CA ARG A 32 -0.77 6.46 -2.79
C ARG A 32 -2.29 6.42 -2.96
N GLU A 33 -2.86 5.22 -3.17
CA GLU A 33 -4.32 5.07 -3.27
C GLU A 33 -5.03 5.49 -1.99
N ILE A 34 -4.49 5.13 -0.83
CA ILE A 34 -5.05 5.53 0.46
C ILE A 34 -4.94 7.04 0.68
N HIS A 35 -3.81 7.65 0.31
CA HIS A 35 -3.61 9.10 0.41
C HIS A 35 -4.63 9.85 -0.45
N THR A 36 -4.82 9.46 -1.71
CA THR A 36 -5.86 10.03 -2.58
C THR A 36 -7.27 9.83 -2.00
N MET A 37 -7.57 8.66 -1.44
CA MET A 37 -8.85 8.40 -0.78
C MET A 37 -9.09 9.38 0.39
N LEU A 38 -8.08 9.64 1.22
CA LEU A 38 -8.18 10.59 2.33
C LEU A 38 -8.37 12.03 1.86
N ASP A 39 -7.68 12.45 0.80
CA ASP A 39 -7.87 13.78 0.22
C ASP A 39 -9.29 13.95 -0.35
N ASN A 40 -9.83 12.90 -0.98
CA ASN A 40 -11.22 12.87 -1.43
C ASN A 40 -12.20 12.96 -0.26
N PHE A 41 -11.94 12.25 0.84
CA PHE A 41 -12.75 12.34 2.06
C PHE A 41 -12.74 13.75 2.63
N SER A 42 -11.57 14.37 2.77
CA SER A 42 -11.43 15.75 3.26
C SER A 42 -12.27 16.72 2.43
N SER A 43 -12.17 16.60 1.11
CA SER A 43 -12.91 17.44 0.16
C SER A 43 -14.43 17.26 0.29
N LYS A 44 -14.91 16.01 0.37
CA LYS A 44 -16.34 15.69 0.49
C LYS A 44 -16.93 16.10 1.84
N ILE A 45 -16.20 15.88 2.95
CA ILE A 45 -16.65 16.29 4.29
C ILE A 45 -16.83 17.79 4.39
N THR A 46 -15.89 18.56 3.83
CA THR A 46 -15.95 20.02 3.81
C THR A 46 -17.20 20.54 3.07
N LEU A 47 -17.65 19.80 2.03
CA LEU A 47 -18.74 20.23 1.16
C LEU A 47 -20.12 19.80 1.65
N SER A 48 -20.27 18.58 2.18
CA SER A 48 -21.60 17.99 2.37
C SER A 48 -21.77 17.15 3.65
N ALA A 49 -20.78 17.08 4.54
CA ALA A 49 -20.81 16.27 5.76
C ALA A 49 -21.41 14.84 5.58
N PRO A 50 -20.92 14.06 4.61
CA PRO A 50 -21.46 12.73 4.30
C PRO A 50 -21.15 11.71 5.39
N THR A 51 -21.87 10.59 5.39
CA THR A 51 -21.55 9.44 6.25
C THR A 51 -20.31 8.69 5.74
N LEU A 52 -19.70 7.85 6.59
CA LEU A 52 -18.57 7.00 6.17
C LEU A 52 -18.96 6.03 5.03
N GLU A 53 -20.22 5.60 4.99
CA GLU A 53 -20.75 4.73 3.93
C GLU A 53 -20.81 5.47 2.59
N GLU A 54 -21.29 6.72 2.59
CA GLU A 54 -21.34 7.58 1.41
C GLU A 54 -19.92 7.94 0.92
N LEU A 55 -19.01 8.19 1.86
CA LEU A 55 -17.60 8.41 1.55
C LEU A 55 -17.01 7.20 0.83
N ILE A 56 -17.17 6.00 1.40
CA ILE A 56 -16.65 4.75 0.83
C ILE A 56 -17.30 4.41 -0.51
N ALA A 57 -18.62 4.58 -0.64
CA ALA A 57 -19.34 4.34 -1.89
C ALA A 57 -18.86 5.25 -3.04
N GLY A 58 -18.35 6.43 -2.71
CA GLY A 58 -17.79 7.38 -3.67
C GLY A 58 -16.33 7.13 -4.05
N GLU A 59 -15.70 6.05 -3.61
CA GLU A 59 -14.29 5.74 -3.90
C GLU A 59 -14.14 4.47 -4.75
N SER A 60 -13.08 4.42 -5.55
CA SER A 60 -12.79 3.31 -6.47
C SER A 60 -11.53 2.52 -6.13
N CYS A 61 -10.79 2.93 -5.11
CA CYS A 61 -9.54 2.29 -4.71
C CYS A 61 -9.77 0.88 -4.14
N GLY A 62 -8.72 0.04 -4.18
CA GLY A 62 -8.84 -1.36 -3.78
C GLY A 62 -9.31 -1.55 -2.34
N PHE A 63 -8.82 -0.70 -1.42
CA PHE A 63 -9.20 -0.75 -0.02
C PHE A 63 -10.68 -0.39 0.20
N ALA A 64 -11.16 0.71 -0.39
CA ALA A 64 -12.57 1.11 -0.27
C ALA A 64 -13.51 0.03 -0.82
N ARG A 65 -13.13 -0.64 -1.91
CA ARG A 65 -13.90 -1.78 -2.44
C ARG A 65 -13.98 -2.93 -1.43
N THR A 66 -12.87 -3.30 -0.79
CA THR A 66 -12.87 -4.34 0.25
C THR A 66 -13.73 -3.94 1.45
N VAL A 67 -13.73 -2.67 1.84
CA VAL A 67 -14.63 -2.17 2.90
C VAL A 67 -16.09 -2.29 2.47
N ALA A 68 -16.44 -1.86 1.25
CA ALA A 68 -17.79 -1.92 0.72
C ALA A 68 -18.31 -3.36 0.60
N GLU A 69 -17.48 -4.28 0.09
CA GLU A 69 -17.79 -5.71 0.01
C GLU A 69 -18.12 -6.28 1.40
N LYS A 70 -17.28 -6.00 2.40
CA LYS A 70 -17.50 -6.46 3.78
C LYS A 70 -18.69 -5.79 4.47
N ALA A 71 -19.00 -4.54 4.12
CA ALA A 71 -20.17 -3.85 4.65
C ALA A 71 -21.47 -4.50 4.12
N SER A 72 -21.48 -4.96 2.86
CA SER A 72 -22.62 -5.66 2.26
C SER A 72 -22.94 -7.01 2.91
N GLU A 73 -21.99 -7.60 3.66
CA GLU A 73 -22.16 -8.82 4.44
C GLU A 73 -22.85 -8.59 5.81
N ASN A 74 -23.51 -7.45 6.01
CA ASN A 74 -24.30 -7.08 7.20
C ASN A 74 -23.50 -6.92 8.52
N ILE A 75 -22.20 -6.62 8.43
CA ILE A 75 -21.33 -6.44 9.61
C ILE A 75 -21.29 -4.95 10.07
N GLY A 76 -21.93 -4.04 9.33
CA GLY A 76 -21.87 -2.59 9.55
C GLY A 76 -20.54 -1.96 9.11
N ILE A 77 -20.56 -0.69 8.70
CA ILE A 77 -19.40 -0.03 8.05
C ILE A 77 -18.14 -0.01 8.93
N ASN A 78 -18.29 0.15 10.25
CA ASN A 78 -17.16 0.20 11.17
C ASN A 78 -16.44 -1.15 11.24
N SER A 79 -17.19 -2.24 11.46
CA SER A 79 -16.62 -3.59 11.48
C SER A 79 -16.08 -4.00 10.11
N ALA A 80 -16.71 -3.54 9.04
CA ALA A 80 -16.21 -3.76 7.67
C ALA A 80 -14.85 -3.09 7.45
N TRP A 81 -14.68 -1.86 7.94
CA TRP A 81 -13.39 -1.15 7.92
C TRP A 81 -12.31 -1.91 8.69
N GLU A 82 -12.60 -2.31 9.93
CA GLU A 82 -11.66 -3.07 10.76
C GLU A 82 -11.29 -4.39 10.09
N SER A 83 -12.27 -5.12 9.55
CA SER A 83 -12.08 -6.38 8.84
C SER A 83 -11.27 -6.20 7.55
N ALA A 84 -11.43 -5.08 6.83
CA ALA A 84 -10.60 -4.74 5.68
C ALA A 84 -9.15 -4.47 6.09
N CYS A 85 -8.93 -3.76 7.21
CA CYS A 85 -7.58 -3.51 7.74
C CYS A 85 -6.87 -4.81 8.13
N LEU A 86 -7.59 -5.77 8.73
CA LEU A 86 -7.07 -7.09 9.11
C LEU A 86 -6.76 -7.98 7.89
N ALA A 87 -7.45 -7.77 6.78
CA ALA A 87 -7.24 -8.50 5.53
C ALA A 87 -6.04 -7.97 4.71
N LEU A 88 -5.44 -6.84 5.11
CA LEU A 88 -4.31 -6.28 4.37
C LEU A 88 -3.11 -7.24 4.35
N PRO A 89 -2.47 -7.42 3.18
CA PRO A 89 -1.30 -8.30 3.05
C PRO A 89 -0.05 -7.75 3.76
N GLN A 90 -0.02 -6.45 4.05
CA GLN A 90 1.07 -5.73 4.71
C GLN A 90 0.69 -5.55 6.19
N LYS A 91 1.24 -6.39 7.07
CA LYS A 91 0.62 -6.69 8.37
C LYS A 91 0.90 -5.74 9.53
N ASN A 92 1.76 -4.73 9.41
CA ASN A 92 2.25 -4.06 10.63
C ASN A 92 1.87 -2.57 10.68
N GLU A 93 2.57 -1.71 9.95
CA GLU A 93 2.44 -0.27 10.15
C GLU A 93 1.18 0.31 9.48
N GLU A 94 0.92 -0.03 8.23
CA GLU A 94 -0.21 0.52 7.46
C GLU A 94 -1.56 0.07 8.01
N SER A 95 -1.67 -1.22 8.36
CA SER A 95 -2.89 -1.77 8.96
C SER A 95 -3.20 -1.10 10.30
N SER A 96 -2.20 -0.93 11.16
CA SER A 96 -2.38 -0.24 12.45
C SER A 96 -2.80 1.22 12.26
N LEU A 97 -2.17 1.92 11.32
CA LEU A 97 -2.47 3.32 11.03
C LEU A 97 -3.88 3.51 10.48
N LEU A 98 -4.34 2.61 9.61
CA LEU A 98 -5.69 2.63 9.05
C LEU A 98 -6.77 2.24 10.07
N LEU A 99 -6.45 1.33 10.99
CA LEU A 99 -7.31 0.99 12.14
C LEU A 99 -7.49 2.20 13.06
N ASP A 100 -6.38 2.85 13.41
CA ASP A 100 -6.40 4.03 14.28
C ASP A 100 -7.10 5.22 13.61
N PHE A 101 -6.89 5.40 12.31
CA PHE A 101 -7.62 6.38 11.50
C PHE A 101 -9.12 6.13 11.55
N GLY A 102 -9.57 4.91 11.25
CA GLY A 102 -10.99 4.56 11.24
C GLY A 102 -11.65 4.86 12.59
N LYS A 103 -11.01 4.43 13.70
CA LYS A 103 -11.47 4.71 15.06
C LYS A 103 -11.52 6.21 15.37
N ALA A 104 -10.48 6.95 15.00
CA ALA A 104 -10.41 8.39 15.22
C ALA A 104 -11.50 9.12 14.44
N LEU A 105 -11.72 8.74 13.18
CA LEU A 105 -12.72 9.35 12.32
C LEU A 105 -14.12 9.16 12.89
N ILE A 106 -14.46 7.93 13.30
CA ILE A 106 -15.75 7.59 13.91
C ILE A 106 -15.99 8.40 15.20
N ASN A 107 -14.97 8.56 16.05
CA ASN A 107 -15.10 9.24 17.33
C ASN A 107 -15.04 10.78 17.24
N SER A 108 -14.56 11.34 16.12
CA SER A 108 -14.31 12.78 15.98
C SER A 108 -15.54 13.64 15.69
N GLY A 109 -16.64 13.02 15.25
CA GLY A 109 -17.83 13.74 14.76
C GLY A 109 -17.54 14.62 13.54
N ALA A 110 -18.55 15.33 13.04
CA ALA A 110 -18.43 16.12 11.80
C ALA A 110 -17.39 17.26 11.89
N THR A 111 -17.23 17.86 13.07
CA THR A 111 -16.32 19.01 13.29
C THR A 111 -14.86 18.61 13.44
N GLY A 112 -14.58 17.39 13.93
CA GLY A 112 -13.20 16.89 14.11
C GLY A 112 -12.70 16.02 12.96
N ALA A 113 -13.59 15.58 12.06
CA ALA A 113 -13.25 14.65 10.98
C ALA A 113 -12.19 15.21 10.02
N THR A 114 -12.23 16.50 9.70
CA THR A 114 -11.24 17.15 8.81
C THR A 114 -9.85 17.19 9.44
N ASP A 115 -9.76 17.47 10.74
CA ASP A 115 -8.48 17.50 11.47
C ASP A 115 -7.89 16.10 11.59
N VAL A 116 -8.73 15.10 11.88
CA VAL A 116 -8.33 13.70 11.86
C VAL A 116 -7.80 13.30 10.49
N ILE A 117 -8.54 13.58 9.42
CA ILE A 117 -8.09 13.27 8.07
C ILE A 117 -6.77 13.96 7.74
N SER A 118 -6.60 15.23 8.12
CA SER A 118 -5.34 15.96 7.89
C SER A 118 -4.15 15.28 8.55
N VAL A 119 -4.28 14.91 9.84
CA VAL A 119 -3.21 14.25 10.60
C VAL A 119 -2.84 12.89 9.99
N TYR A 120 -3.83 12.08 9.65
CA TYR A 120 -3.58 10.75 9.10
C TYR A 120 -3.14 10.79 7.63
N SER A 121 -3.63 11.74 6.84
CA SER A 121 -3.13 12.00 5.47
C SER A 121 -1.64 12.33 5.49
N GLU A 122 -1.19 13.19 6.41
CA GLU A 122 0.25 13.49 6.53
C GLU A 122 1.08 12.25 6.91
N LYS A 123 0.61 11.43 7.85
CA LYS A 123 1.28 10.18 8.24
C LYS A 123 1.39 9.22 7.05
N ILE A 124 0.32 9.07 6.28
CA ILE A 124 0.31 8.19 5.09
C ILE A 124 1.19 8.76 3.98
N ALA A 125 1.18 10.08 3.76
CA ALA A 125 2.07 10.74 2.80
C ALA A 125 3.55 10.58 3.15
N ARG A 126 3.89 10.50 4.44
CA ARG A 126 5.26 10.18 4.90
C ARG A 126 5.62 8.73 4.58
N LEU A 127 4.72 7.77 4.87
CA LEU A 127 4.93 6.37 4.52
C LEU A 127 5.01 6.15 3.00
N GLU A 128 4.19 6.84 2.22
CA GLU A 128 4.21 6.80 0.75
C GLU A 128 5.58 7.24 0.22
N ARG A 129 6.08 8.38 0.72
CA ARG A 129 7.42 8.89 0.36
C ARG A 129 8.51 7.88 0.71
N GLN A 130 8.46 7.31 1.92
CA GLN A 130 9.41 6.28 2.33
C GLN A 130 9.34 5.03 1.44
N ALA A 131 8.14 4.55 1.11
CA ALA A 131 7.95 3.40 0.24
C ALA A 131 8.43 3.66 -1.19
N ARG A 132 8.22 4.86 -1.72
CA ARG A 132 8.73 5.29 -3.03
C ARG A 132 10.25 5.43 -3.03
N ASP A 133 10.84 5.99 -1.98
CA ASP A 133 12.30 6.07 -1.82
C ASP A 133 12.92 4.68 -1.72
N ASP A 134 12.30 3.78 -0.96
CA ASP A 134 12.72 2.38 -0.87
C ASP A 134 12.66 1.69 -2.24
N TYR A 135 11.57 1.89 -2.97
CA TYR A 135 11.41 1.34 -4.32
C TYR A 135 12.43 1.91 -5.29
N SER A 136 12.69 3.22 -5.29
CA SER A 136 13.66 3.84 -6.20
C SER A 136 15.09 3.37 -5.92
N LYS A 137 15.50 3.33 -4.65
CA LYS A 137 16.84 2.89 -4.22
C LYS A 137 17.05 1.39 -4.47
N LYS A 138 16.07 0.55 -4.12
CA LYS A 138 16.18 -0.91 -4.22
C LYS A 138 15.85 -1.43 -5.63
N GLY A 139 14.94 -0.78 -6.34
CA GLY A 139 14.61 -1.06 -7.75
C GLY A 139 15.75 -0.71 -8.70
N GLY A 140 16.44 0.41 -8.46
CA GLY A 140 17.68 0.75 -9.19
C GLY A 140 18.81 -0.25 -8.95
N ALA A 141 18.87 -0.88 -7.76
CA ALA A 141 19.83 -1.94 -7.47
C ALA A 141 19.54 -3.23 -8.26
N VAL A 142 18.27 -3.58 -8.48
CA VAL A 142 17.89 -4.74 -9.31
C VAL A 142 18.38 -4.55 -10.76
N GLY A 143 18.28 -3.35 -11.33
CA GLY A 143 18.82 -3.05 -12.66
C GLY A 143 20.35 -3.17 -12.74
N LYS A 144 21.07 -2.71 -11.71
CA LYS A 144 22.53 -2.83 -11.64
C LYS A 144 23.01 -4.27 -11.46
N ILE A 145 22.30 -5.06 -10.65
CA ILE A 145 22.55 -6.51 -10.51
C ILE A 145 22.31 -7.23 -11.83
N TRP A 146 21.29 -6.84 -12.60
CA TRP A 146 21.01 -7.40 -13.92
C TRP A 146 22.14 -7.15 -14.93
N ALA A 147 22.70 -5.93 -14.95
CA ALA A 147 23.85 -5.60 -15.78
C ALA A 147 25.10 -6.43 -15.42
N LEU A 148 25.36 -6.61 -14.12
CA LEU A 148 26.50 -7.42 -13.63
C LEU A 148 26.33 -8.91 -13.94
N CYS A 149 25.13 -9.47 -13.77
CA CYS A 149 24.85 -10.87 -14.11
C CYS A 149 24.92 -11.13 -15.63
N GLY A 150 24.48 -10.17 -16.46
CA GLY A 150 24.62 -10.26 -17.92
C GLY A 150 26.08 -10.26 -18.37
N ILE A 151 26.92 -9.43 -17.76
CA ILE A 151 28.37 -9.41 -18.01
C ILE A 151 29.01 -10.74 -17.57
N ALA A 152 28.68 -11.24 -16.38
CA ALA A 152 29.21 -12.51 -15.88
C ALA A 152 28.82 -13.72 -16.74
N ALA A 153 27.59 -13.75 -17.27
CA ALA A 153 27.13 -14.79 -18.19
C ALA A 153 27.86 -14.69 -19.54
N ALA A 154 28.09 -13.48 -20.07
CA ALA A 154 28.85 -13.29 -21.30
C ALA A 154 30.31 -13.76 -21.17
N ILE A 155 30.96 -13.52 -20.01
CA ILE A 155 32.32 -13.98 -19.73
C ILE A 155 32.39 -15.53 -19.60
N LEU A 156 31.32 -16.18 -19.17
CA LEU A 156 31.27 -17.65 -19.03
C LEU A 156 30.97 -18.39 -20.33
N ILE A 157 30.42 -17.70 -21.34
CA ILE A 157 30.07 -18.27 -22.66
C ILE A 157 31.24 -18.16 -23.65
N VAL A 158 32.17 -17.22 -23.43
CA VAL A 158 33.44 -17.07 -24.17
C VAL A 158 34.51 -17.94 -23.54
#